data_AF-A0A6A4IHZ9-F1
#
_entry.id   AF-A0A6A4IHZ9-F1
#
_cell.length_a   1.000
_cell.length_b   1.000
_cell.length_c   1.000
_cell.angle_alpha   90.00
_cell.angle_beta   90.00
_cell.angle_gamma   90.00
#
_symmetry.space_group_name_H-M   'P 1'
#
loop_
_entity.id
_entity.type
_entity.pdbx_description
1 polymer ?
#
loop_
_entity_poly.entity_id
_entity_poly.type
_entity_poly.pdbx_seq_one_letter_code
_entity_poly.pdbx_strand_id
1 'polypeptide(L)'
;MSAASLVLVFVFSSPGMRNFKVHQLSSESSASSIELHKFHHPETGFADEVTTFHRQNLATSIFEAARKILWTNAVGHFGLEEVHIRDLRRVKKPSSRSRRFKAGGSEYKWRIAPNSTDLLVVYLG
;
A
#
# COMPACT_ATOMS: atom_id res chain seq x y z
N MET A 1 22.07 -1.54 -18.63
CA MET A 1 22.14 -0.76 -17.37
C MET A 1 21.20 -1.44 -16.39
N SER A 2 21.72 -1.98 -15.28
CA SER A 2 20.87 -2.54 -14.22
C SER A 2 20.12 -1.38 -13.57
N ALA A 3 18.79 -1.43 -13.54
CA ALA A 3 18.00 -0.46 -12.82
C ALA A 3 18.33 -0.57 -11.33
N ALA A 4 18.69 0.54 -10.68
CA ALA A 4 18.92 0.55 -9.24
C ALA A 4 17.66 0.08 -8.51
N SER A 5 17.82 -0.87 -7.58
CA SER A 5 16.71 -1.38 -6.78
C SER A 5 16.14 -0.27 -5.91
N LEU A 6 14.83 0.01 -6.05
CA LEU A 6 14.11 0.93 -5.17
C LEU A 6 13.66 0.18 -3.92
N VAL A 7 14.08 0.66 -2.75
CA VAL A 7 13.61 0.14 -1.46
C VAL A 7 12.63 1.13 -0.85
N LEU A 8 11.37 0.70 -0.74
CA LEU A 8 10.29 1.48 -0.15
C LEU A 8 9.92 0.92 1.23
N VAL A 9 9.84 1.80 2.22
CA VAL A 9 9.46 1.49 3.60
C VAL A 9 8.10 2.12 3.89
N PHE A 10 7.16 1.29 4.34
CA PHE A 10 5.81 1.71 4.67
C PHE A 10 5.68 1.80 6.19
N VAL A 11 5.49 3.01 6.71
CA VAL A 11 5.38 3.28 8.14
C VAL A 11 3.92 3.53 8.50
N PHE A 12 3.29 2.56 9.14
CA PHE A 12 1.87 2.62 9.53
C PHE A 12 1.71 3.32 10.87
N SER A 13 0.81 4.32 10.95
CA SER A 13 0.55 5.07 12.18
C SER A 13 -0.74 4.66 12.88
N SER A 14 -1.54 3.76 12.27
CA SER A 14 -2.76 3.26 12.89
C SER A 14 -3.04 1.79 12.53
N PRO A 15 -3.77 1.05 13.39
CA PRO A 15 -4.06 -0.38 13.18
C PRO A 15 -4.90 -0.67 11.93
N GLY A 16 -5.61 0.33 11.39
CA GLY A 16 -6.37 0.20 10.14
C GLY A 16 -5.50 0.17 8.87
N MET A 17 -4.19 0.46 9.00
CA MET A 17 -3.21 0.51 7.90
C MET A 17 -3.56 1.48 6.76
N ARG A 18 -4.53 2.38 6.97
CA ARG A 18 -4.95 3.42 6.01
C ARG A 18 -4.26 4.77 6.27
N ASN A 19 -3.73 4.94 7.48
CA ASN A 19 -2.82 6.03 7.84
C ASN A 19 -1.39 5.50 7.79
N PHE A 20 -0.62 5.92 6.78
CA PHE A 20 0.77 5.49 6.63
C PHE A 20 1.59 6.48 5.80
N LYS A 21 2.91 6.36 5.94
CA LYS A 21 3.90 7.11 5.18
C LYS A 21 4.74 6.17 4.34
N VAL A 22 5.19 6.63 3.19
CA VAL A 22 6.10 5.87 2.32
C VAL A 22 7.42 6.60 2.27
N HIS A 23 8.47 5.92 2.71
CA HIS A 23 9.85 6.40 2.65
C HIS A 23 10.61 5.63 1.58
N GLN A 24 11.46 6.33 0.83
CA GLN A 24 12.47 5.70 0.00
C GLN A 24 13.79 5.72 0.77
N LEU A 25 14.41 4.55 0.94
CA LEU A 25 15.75 4.45 1.48
C LEU A 25 16.77 4.77 0.39
N SER A 26 17.78 5.58 0.73
CA SER A 26 18.91 5.80 -0.17
C SER A 26 19.76 4.52 -0.25
N SER A 27 20.17 4.16 -1.46
CA SER A 27 21.09 3.04 -1.71
C SER A 27 22.48 3.28 -1.13
N GLU A 28 22.85 4.54 -0.88
CA GLU A 28 24.18 4.92 -0.40
C GLU A 28 24.28 4.99 1.13
N SER A 29 23.15 5.09 1.84
CA SER A 29 23.12 5.25 3.29
C SER A 29 21.76 4.81 3.85
N SER A 30 21.78 3.79 4.71
CA SER A 30 20.61 3.33 5.46
C SER A 30 20.10 4.36 6.48
N ALA A 31 20.86 5.43 6.76
CA ALA A 31 20.48 6.48 7.69
C ALA A 31 19.69 7.62 7.03
N SER A 32 19.72 7.74 5.69
CA SER A 32 18.97 8.76 4.96
C SER A 32 17.76 8.15 4.25
N SER A 33 16.56 8.59 4.65
CA SER A 33 15.31 8.25 3.97
C SER A 33 14.59 9.51 3.53
N ILE A 34 13.98 9.49 2.34
CA ILE A 34 13.16 10.59 1.83
C ILE A 34 11.70 10.16 1.93
N GLU A 35 10.88 11.00 2.58
CA GLU A 35 9.44 10.72 2.70
C GLU A 35 8.72 11.10 1.41
N LEU A 36 8.31 10.11 0.61
CA LEU A 36 7.69 10.34 -0.69
C LEU A 36 6.19 10.64 -0.60
N HIS A 37 5.48 9.93 0.28
CA HIS A 37 4.02 9.97 0.35
C HIS A 37 3.48 9.94 1.77
N LYS A 38 2.37 10.65 1.98
CA LYS A 38 1.59 10.66 3.22
C LYS A 38 0.14 10.31 2.92
N PHE A 39 -0.36 9.26 3.55
CA PHE A 39 -1.75 8.83 3.46
C PHE A 39 -2.46 9.16 4.77
N HIS A 40 -3.57 9.87 4.65
CA HIS A 40 -4.41 10.22 5.79
C HIS A 40 -5.84 9.73 5.55
N HIS A 41 -6.34 8.95 6.49
CA HIS A 41 -7.70 8.45 6.55
C HIS A 41 -8.32 8.93 7.86
N PRO A 42 -9.51 9.54 7.84
CA PRO A 42 -10.23 9.85 9.06
C PRO A 42 -10.44 8.56 9.89
N GLU A 43 -10.39 8.67 11.22
CA GLU A 43 -10.62 7.54 12.14
C GLU A 43 -12.01 7.65 12.75
N THR A 44 -12.97 7.92 11.88
CA THR A 44 -14.34 8.30 12.20
C THR A 44 -15.24 7.06 12.25
N GLY A 45 -14.73 5.90 11.80
CA GLY A 45 -15.34 4.58 11.95
C GLY A 45 -16.26 4.19 10.80
N PHE A 46 -16.50 5.07 9.83
CA PHE A 46 -17.32 4.78 8.66
C PHE A 46 -16.51 4.15 7.53
N ALA A 47 -17.11 3.16 6.87
CA ALA A 47 -16.47 2.42 5.79
C ALA A 47 -16.30 3.26 4.50
N ASP A 48 -17.11 4.31 4.33
CA ASP A 48 -17.20 5.14 3.12
C ASP A 48 -16.20 6.30 3.11
N GLU A 49 -15.35 6.38 4.14
CA GLU A 49 -14.43 7.48 4.32
C GLU A 49 -13.34 7.51 3.24
N VAL A 50 -13.02 8.72 2.82
CA VAL A 50 -12.01 8.99 1.79
C VAL A 50 -10.64 9.07 2.43
N THR A 51 -9.66 8.34 1.91
CA THR A 51 -8.25 8.59 2.23
C THR A 51 -7.69 9.67 1.32
N THR A 52 -7.13 10.73 1.88
CA THR A 52 -6.33 11.71 1.13
C THR A 52 -4.89 11.21 1.06
N PHE A 53 -4.22 11.42 -0.07
CA PHE A 53 -2.79 11.19 -0.15
C PHE A 53 -2.07 12.42 -0.69
N HIS A 54 -0.94 12.72 -0.05
CA HIS A 54 -0.05 13.81 -0.40
C HIS A 54 1.26 13.24 -0.93
N ARG A 55 1.85 13.92 -1.90
CA ARG A 55 3.15 13.57 -2.49
C ARG A 55 4.15 14.68 -2.19
N GLN A 56 5.37 14.31 -1.84
CA GLN A 56 6.45 15.29 -1.75
C GLN A 56 6.92 15.66 -3.15
N ASN A 57 6.97 16.97 -3.40
CA ASN A 57 7.66 17.53 -4.56
C ASN A 57 9.17 17.47 -4.29
N LEU A 58 9.91 16.70 -5.09
CA LEU A 58 11.34 16.48 -4.86
C LEU A 58 12.18 17.74 -5.12
N ALA A 59 11.67 18.71 -5.90
CA ALA A 59 12.38 19.96 -6.16
C ALA A 59 12.21 20.97 -5.02
N THR A 60 11.02 21.04 -4.40
CA THR A 60 10.70 22.05 -3.37
C THR A 60 10.67 21.49 -1.95
N SER A 61 10.70 20.15 -1.81
CA SER A 61 10.47 19.43 -0.55
C SER A 61 9.11 19.66 0.11
N ILE A 62 8.17 20.30 -0.57
CA ILE A 62 6.81 20.59 -0.07
C ILE A 62 5.89 19.40 -0.38
N PHE A 63 4.99 19.09 0.55
CA PHE A 63 3.94 18.10 0.34
C PHE A 63 2.71 18.75 -0.30
N GLU A 64 2.28 18.19 -1.42
CA GLU A 64 1.12 18.66 -2.17
C GLU A 64 0.02 17.61 -2.11
N ALA A 65 -1.24 18.06 -2.04
CA ALA A 65 -2.40 17.17 -2.11
C ALA A 65 -2.46 16.55 -3.51
N ALA A 66 -2.20 15.25 -3.60
CA ALA A 66 -2.07 14.57 -4.87
C ALA A 66 -3.42 14.00 -5.32
N ARG A 67 -4.05 13.10 -4.53
CA ARG A 67 -5.42 12.64 -4.82
C ARG A 67 -6.17 12.14 -3.56
N LYS A 68 -7.37 11.64 -3.81
CA LYS A 68 -8.31 11.04 -2.87
C LYS A 68 -8.63 9.61 -3.30
N ILE A 69 -8.74 8.69 -2.33
CA ILE A 69 -9.14 7.30 -2.52
C ILE A 69 -10.49 7.12 -1.85
N LEU A 70 -11.52 6.93 -2.67
CA LEU A 70 -12.83 6.48 -2.20
C LEU A 70 -12.83 4.95 -2.19
N TRP A 71 -12.67 4.35 -1.00
CA TRP A 71 -12.45 2.90 -0.88
C TRP A 71 -13.63 2.06 -1.36
N THR A 72 -14.85 2.59 -1.36
CA THR A 72 -16.04 1.84 -1.81
C THR A 72 -15.97 1.44 -3.28
N ASN A 73 -15.32 2.27 -4.10
CA ASN A 73 -15.19 2.14 -5.55
C ASN A 73 -13.72 2.14 -6.01
N ALA A 74 -12.77 1.91 -5.10
CA ALA A 74 -11.35 1.94 -5.44
C ALA A 74 -10.99 0.74 -6.32
N VAL A 75 -10.13 1.00 -7.32
CA VAL A 75 -9.53 -0.02 -8.18
C VAL A 75 -8.01 -0.01 -7.98
N GLY A 76 -7.41 -1.20 -7.97
CA GLY A 76 -5.97 -1.39 -8.02
C GLY A 76 -5.56 -1.78 -9.43
N HIS A 77 -4.42 -1.26 -9.89
CA HIS A 77 -3.88 -1.58 -11.21
C HIS A 77 -2.71 -2.56 -11.08
N PHE A 78 -2.76 -3.65 -11.86
CA PHE A 78 -1.70 -4.65 -11.97
C PHE A 78 -1.28 -4.74 -13.45
N GLY A 79 -0.23 -3.99 -13.82
CA GLY A 79 0.09 -3.80 -15.23
C GLY A 79 -1.03 -3.05 -15.94
N LEU A 80 -1.68 -3.70 -16.92
CA LEU A 80 -2.83 -3.16 -17.65
C LEU A 80 -4.18 -3.58 -17.05
N GLU A 81 -4.20 -4.46 -16.06
CA GLU A 81 -5.43 -4.96 -15.47
C GLU A 81 -5.92 -4.06 -14.33
N GLU A 82 -7.22 -3.77 -14.33
CA GLU A 82 -7.91 -3.10 -13.23
C GLU A 82 -8.67 -4.12 -12.40
N VAL A 83 -8.42 -4.13 -11.09
CA VAL A 83 -9.08 -5.05 -10.16
C VAL A 83 -9.73 -4.23 -9.05
N HIS A 84 -11.01 -4.45 -8.81
CA HIS A 84 -11.73 -3.75 -7.75
C HIS A 84 -11.15 -4.11 -6.37
N ILE A 85 -11.03 -3.13 -5.46
CA ILE A 85 -10.38 -3.32 -4.15
C ILE A 85 -11.05 -4.41 -3.31
N ARG A 86 -12.35 -4.66 -3.52
CA ARG A 86 -13.09 -5.75 -2.85
C ARG A 86 -12.57 -7.13 -3.28
N ASP A 87 -12.16 -7.28 -4.52
CA ASP A 87 -11.60 -8.51 -5.07
C ASP A 87 -10.14 -8.72 -4.68
N LEU A 88 -9.46 -7.64 -4.25
CA LEU A 88 -8.10 -7.68 -3.71
C LEU A 88 -8.00 -8.19 -2.27
N ARG A 89 -9.15 -8.44 -1.62
CA ARG A 89 -9.22 -8.83 -0.21
C ARG A 89 -10.15 -10.02 0.04
N ARG A 90 -10.15 -11.01 -0.86
CA ARG A 90 -11.00 -12.20 -0.71
C ARG A 90 -10.55 -13.04 0.48
N VAL A 91 -11.48 -13.31 1.39
CA VAL A 91 -11.29 -14.14 2.58
C VAL A 91 -11.63 -15.58 2.24
N LYS A 92 -10.75 -16.55 2.56
CA LYS A 92 -11.05 -17.99 2.35
C LYS A 92 -11.99 -18.56 3.41
N LYS A 93 -11.80 -18.16 4.68
CA LYS A 93 -12.60 -18.55 5.85
C LYS A 93 -12.60 -17.38 6.86
N PRO A 94 -13.63 -17.20 7.70
CA PRO A 94 -13.73 -16.05 8.61
C PRO A 94 -12.51 -15.85 9.53
N SER A 95 -11.88 -16.93 9.97
CA SER A 95 -10.68 -16.90 10.83
C SER A 95 -9.36 -16.63 10.08
N SER A 96 -9.38 -16.52 8.76
CA SER A 96 -8.16 -16.36 7.96
C SER A 96 -7.55 -14.97 8.16
N ARG A 97 -6.28 -14.92 8.57
CA ARG A 97 -5.46 -13.69 8.60
C ARG A 97 -4.86 -13.31 7.25
N SER A 98 -4.94 -14.19 6.27
CA SER A 98 -4.49 -13.91 4.89
C SER A 98 -5.65 -13.49 4.00
N ARG A 99 -5.35 -12.79 2.90
CA ARG A 99 -6.30 -12.51 1.83
C ARG A 99 -5.77 -12.94 0.49
N ARG A 100 -6.68 -13.33 -0.39
CA ARG A 100 -6.37 -13.74 -1.76
C ARG A 100 -6.87 -12.69 -2.74
N PHE A 101 -6.23 -12.67 -3.90
CA PHE A 101 -6.65 -11.85 -5.02
C PHE A 101 -6.18 -12.48 -6.32
N LYS A 102 -6.83 -12.11 -7.43
CA LYS A 102 -6.39 -12.47 -8.77
C LYS A 102 -5.83 -11.24 -9.46
N ALA A 103 -4.74 -11.42 -10.20
CA ALA A 103 -4.14 -10.40 -11.05
C ALA A 103 -3.32 -11.10 -12.14
N GLY A 104 -3.33 -10.60 -13.36
CA GLY A 104 -2.63 -11.17 -14.51
C GLY A 104 -2.97 -12.64 -14.75
N GLY A 105 -4.23 -13.03 -14.57
CA GLY A 105 -4.68 -14.44 -14.72
C GLY A 105 -4.19 -15.41 -13.63
N SER A 106 -3.42 -14.93 -12.65
CA SER A 106 -2.82 -15.73 -11.58
C SER A 106 -3.51 -15.48 -10.23
N GLU A 107 -3.53 -16.48 -9.34
CA GLU A 107 -3.97 -16.28 -7.95
C GLU A 107 -2.78 -15.94 -7.03
N TYR A 108 -2.97 -14.94 -6.18
CA TYR A 108 -2.00 -14.52 -5.17
C TYR A 108 -2.65 -14.51 -3.78
N LYS A 109 -1.78 -14.49 -2.77
CA LYS A 109 -2.18 -14.36 -1.37
C LYS A 109 -1.23 -13.45 -0.65
N TRP A 110 -1.75 -12.39 -0.03
CA TRP A 110 -0.99 -11.64 0.96
C TRP A 110 -1.25 -12.14 2.38
N ARG A 111 -0.21 -12.15 3.21
CA ARG A 111 -0.27 -12.47 4.64
C ARG A 111 0.67 -11.58 5.42
N ILE A 112 0.33 -11.32 6.67
CA ILE A 112 1.26 -10.73 7.62
C ILE A 112 2.38 -11.75 7.88
N ALA A 113 3.63 -11.30 7.79
CA ALA A 113 4.81 -12.10 8.05
C ALA A 113 4.92 -12.47 9.55
N PRO A 114 5.75 -13.46 9.92
CA PRO A 114 5.90 -13.88 11.32
C PRO A 114 6.34 -12.75 12.27
N ASN A 115 7.09 -11.76 11.77
CA ASN A 115 7.49 -10.58 12.54
C ASN A 115 6.33 -9.60 12.84
N SER A 116 5.13 -9.88 12.35
CA SER A 116 3.91 -9.08 12.54
C SER A 116 3.96 -7.66 11.96
N THR A 117 5.05 -7.28 11.30
CA THR A 117 5.25 -5.96 10.68
C THR A 117 5.13 -6.02 9.18
N ASP A 118 5.61 -7.10 8.55
CA ASP A 118 5.74 -7.13 7.10
C ASP A 118 4.54 -7.80 6.44
N LEU A 119 4.29 -7.45 5.17
CA LEU A 119 3.33 -8.11 4.31
C LEU A 119 4.06 -8.93 3.25
N LEU A 120 3.79 -10.23 3.20
CA LEU A 120 4.31 -11.14 2.19
C LEU A 120 3.23 -11.42 1.15
N VAL A 121 3.57 -11.25 -0.13
CA VAL A 121 2.76 -11.70 -1.27
C VAL A 121 3.30 -13.04 -1.75
N VAL A 122 2.43 -14.03 -1.90
CA VAL A 122 2.76 -15.40 -2.32
C VAL A 122 1.94 -15.75 -3.56
N TYR A 123 2.60 -16.22 -4.61
CA TYR A 123 1.97 -16.79 -5.81
C TYR A 123 1.35 -18.17 -5.51
N LEU A 124 0.14 -18.43 -6.01
CA LEU A 124 -0.60 -19.67 -5.72
C LEU A 124 -0.90 -20.55 -6.95
N GLY A 125 -0.67 -20.07 -8.17
CA GLY A 125 -1.18 -20.70 -9.39
C GLY A 125 -2.18 -19.81 -10.10
#